data_AF-A0A536Z6Z2-F1
#
_entry.id   AF-A0A536Z6Z2-F1
#
_cell.length_a   1.000
_cell.length_b   1.000
_cell.length_c   1.000
_cell.angle_alpha   90.00
_cell.angle_beta   90.00
_cell.angle_gamma   90.00
#
_symmetry.space_group_name_H-M   'P 1'
#
loop_
_entity.id
_entity.type
_entity.pdbx_description
1 polymer ?
#
loop_
_entity_poly.entity_id
_entity_poly.type
_entity_poly.pdbx_seq_one_letter_code
_entity_poly.pdbx_strand_id
1 'polypeptide(L)' 'VKVVTERGVVYLLGLVRRDEGDAAADIARTTSGAQRVVKVFEYVAG' A
#
# COMPACT_ATOMS: atom_id res chain seq x y z
N VAL A 1 -0.11 -8.79 -3.65
CA VAL A 1 0.38 -7.44 -3.31
C VAL A 1 1.90 -7.45 -3.23
N LYS A 2 2.57 -6.52 -3.92
CA LYS A 2 4.01 -6.27 -3.80
C LYS A 2 4.24 -5.01 -2.98
N VAL A 3 5.23 -5.03 -2.09
CA VAL A 3 5.58 -3.90 -1.23
C VAL A 3 7.04 -3.55 -1.44
N VAL A 4 7.34 -2.27 -1.62
CA VAL A 4 8.71 -1.74 -1.73
C VAL A 4 8.83 -0.54 -0.79
N THR A 5 9.89 -0.50 0.00
CA THR A 5 10.18 0.62 0.91
C THR A 5 11.49 1.28 0.51
N GLU A 6 11.45 2.59 0.28
CA GLU A 6 12.64 3.38 -0.03
C GLU A 6 12.60 4.73 0.68
N ARG A 7 13.64 5.03 1.46
CA ARG A 7 13.82 6.29 2.23
C ARG A 7 12.56 6.68 3.03
N GLY A 8 11.94 5.70 3.69
CA GLY A 8 10.72 5.90 4.48
C GLY A 8 9.42 6.01 3.68
N VAL A 9 9.47 5.87 2.35
CA VAL A 9 8.28 5.80 1.50
C VAL A 9 7.93 4.35 1.21
N VAL A 10 6.71 3.93 1.55
CA VAL A 10 6.18 2.60 1.29
C VAL A 10 5.30 2.64 0.05
N TYR A 11 5.67 1.90 -0.98
CA TYR A 11 4.91 1.72 -2.21
C TYR A 11 4.19 0.38 -2.16
N LEU A 12 2.86 0.43 -2.26
CA LEU A 12 2.01 -0.74 -2.32
C LEU A 12 1.54 -0.94 -3.76
N LEU A 13 1.86 -2.08 -4.35
CA LEU A 13 1.62 -2.35 -5.77
C LEU A 13 0.81 -3.62 -6.00
N GLY A 14 0.00 -3.60 -7.05
CA GLY A 14 -0.64 -4.80 -7.62
C GLY A 14 -2.15 -4.63 -7.87
N LEU A 15 -2.73 -5.70 -8.40
CA LEU A 15 -4.16 -5.82 -8.65
C LEU A 15 -4.86 -6.30 -7.37
N VAL A 16 -5.76 -5.50 -6.81
CA VAL A 16 -6.46 -5.77 -5.54
C VAL A 16 -7.90 -5.29 -5.56
N ARG A 17 -8.72 -5.72 -4.60
CA ARG A 17 -9.99 -5.01 -4.32
C ARG A 17 -9.73 -3.72 -3.55
N ARG A 18 -10.67 -2.79 -3.60
CA ARG A 18 -10.50 -1.46 -2.99
C ARG A 18 -10.36 -1.53 -1.46
N ASP A 19 -11.15 -2.38 -0.82
CA ASP A 19 -11.10 -2.67 0.61
C ASP A 19 -9.75 -3.28 1.03
N GLU A 20 -9.23 -4.24 0.26
CA GLU A 20 -7.91 -4.83 0.48
C GLU A 20 -6.80 -3.77 0.37
N GLY A 21 -6.89 -2.89 -0.63
CA GLY A 21 -5.93 -1.80 -0.82
C GLY A 21 -5.94 -0.78 0.31
N ASP A 22 -7.11 -0.44 0.82
CA ASP A 22 -7.25 0.48 1.95
C ASP A 22 -6.73 -0.14 3.25
N ALA A 23 -7.06 -1.41 3.51
CA ALA A 23 -6.52 -2.15 4.67
C ALA A 23 -4.98 -2.24 4.64
N ALA A 24 -4.39 -2.52 3.48
CA ALA A 24 -2.94 -2.56 3.32
C ALA A 24 -2.28 -1.20 3.60
N ALA A 25 -2.91 -0.10 3.19
CA ALA A 25 -2.40 1.25 3.43
C ALA A 25 -2.52 1.70 4.89
N ASP A 26 -3.55 1.23 5.60
CA ASP A 26 -3.73 1.47 7.03
C ASP A 26 -2.68 0.72 7.86
N ILE A 27 -2.34 -0.51 7.48
CA ILE A 27 -1.24 -1.24 8.13
C ILE A 27 0.08 -0.54 7.82
N ALA A 28 0.36 -0.24 6.55
CA ALA A 28 1.63 0.35 6.12
C ALA A 28 1.97 1.69 6.80
N ARG A 29 0.98 2.54 7.09
CA ARG A 29 1.22 3.84 7.76
C ARG A 29 1.58 3.70 9.25
N THR A 30 1.25 2.57 9.88
CA THR A 30 1.58 2.31 11.29
C THR A 30 2.97 1.67 11.46
N THR A 31 3.61 1.29 10.35
CA THR A 31 4.94 0.69 10.37
C THR A 31 5.99 1.72 10.78
N SER A 32 6.83 1.37 11.76
CA SER A 32 7.92 2.25 12.21
C SER A 32 8.85 2.62 11.05
N GLY A 33 9.16 3.91 10.92
CA GLY A 33 9.97 4.46 9.83
C GLY A 33 9.21 4.72 8.53
N ALA A 34 7.90 4.40 8.45
CA ALA A 34 7.07 4.84 7.34
C ALA A 34 6.72 6.33 7.50
N GLN A 35 7.23 7.14 6.57
CA GLN A 35 6.98 8.57 6.49
C GLN A 35 5.85 8.89 5.48
N ARG A 36 5.69 8.04 4.47
CA ARG A 36 4.65 8.18 3.44
C ARG A 36 4.24 6.83 2.88
N VAL A 37 2.96 6.67 2.61
CA VAL A 37 2.41 5.50 1.90
C VAL A 37 1.86 5.94 0.56
N VAL A 38 2.28 5.26 -0.52
CA VAL A 38 1.79 5.48 -1.88
C VAL A 38 1.10 4.21 -2.37
N LYS A 39 -0.19 4.33 -2.69
CA LYS A 39 -0.99 3.26 -3.28
C LYS A 39 -0.83 3.27 -4.80
N VAL A 40 -0.21 2.24 -5.36
CA VAL A 40 -0.06 1.97 -6.79
C VAL A 40 -0.86 0.71 -7.13
N PHE A 41 -2.15 0.78 -6.82
CA PHE A 41 -3.07 -0.33 -7.06
C PHE A 41 -3.83 -0.13 -8.35
N GLU A 42 -4.00 -1.23 -9.07
CA GLU A 42 -5.12 -1.39 -9.98
C GLU A 42 -6.23 -2.09 -9.21
N TYR A 43 -7.47 -1.61 -9.36
CA TYR A 43 -8.59 -2.19 -8.64
C TYR A 43 -9.35 -3.16 -9.55
N VAL A 44 -9.52 -4.40 -9.10
CA VAL A 44 -10.51 -5.29 -9.72
C VAL A 44 -11.90 -4.75 -9.42
N ALA A 45 -12.65 -4.41 -10.47
CA ALA A 45 -14.09 -4.28 -10.36
C ALA A 45 -14.64 -5.71 -10.18
N GLY A 46 -15.20 -5.97 -9.00
CA GLY A 46 -16.00 -7.16 -8.75
C GLY A 46 -17.39 -7.00 -9.35
#